data_AF-A0A9D9P1R0-F1
#
_entry.id   AF-A0A9D9P1R0-F1
#
_cell.length_a   1.000
_cell.length_b   1.000
_cell.length_c   1.000
_cell.angle_alpha   90.00
_cell.angle_beta   90.00
_cell.angle_gamma   90.00
#
_symmetry.space_group_name_H-M   'P 1'
#
loop_
_entity.id
_entity.type
_entity.pdbx_description
1 polymer ?
#
loop_
_entity_poly.entity_id
_entity_poly.type
_entity_poly.pdbx_seq_one_letter_code
_entity_poly.pdbx_strand_id
1 'polypeptide(L)'
;MVGLLLQALIAAVTTVPLGTWRPDLAFQLPPAVVGGVAWLVLWRDVLERLLREPESERTSLSRRVYLYGALGSSVLVILGTAGFVLYQLISVVLGIREAATALSEAAPAFGFTLVALGVLVYHGAVLRADTRAAAARPASMAVRLILRLPPESDVDAVIRELTDHVPPGATLERAN
;
A
#
# COMPACT_ATOMS: atom_id res chain seq x y z
N MET A 1 -10.41 -18.26 6.91
CA MET A 1 -9.26 -18.80 7.69
C MET A 1 -9.30 -18.36 9.15
N VAL A 2 -9.03 -17.09 9.48
CA VAL A 2 -9.09 -16.59 10.87
C VAL A 2 -10.50 -16.68 11.47
N GLY A 3 -11.54 -16.38 10.69
CA GLY A 3 -12.93 -16.56 11.13
C GLY A 3 -13.31 -18.01 11.44
N LEU A 4 -12.72 -18.98 10.73
CA LEU A 4 -12.94 -20.41 10.98
C LEU A 4 -12.21 -20.87 12.24
N LEU A 5 -11.01 -20.34 12.50
CA LEU A 5 -10.29 -20.60 13.76
C LEU A 5 -11.04 -20.01 14.97
N LEU A 6 -11.59 -18.80 14.83
CA LEU A 6 -12.44 -18.18 15.86
C LEU A 6 -13.73 -18.97 16.06
N GLN A 7 -14.42 -19.38 14.99
CA GLN A 7 -15.60 -20.24 15.10
C GLN A 7 -15.28 -21.58 15.76
N ALA A 8 -14.12 -22.18 15.45
CA ALA A 8 -13.71 -23.42 16.09
C ALA A 8 -13.41 -23.28 17.57
N LEU A 9 -12.79 -22.16 17.96
CA LEU A 9 -12.55 -21.82 19.36
C LEU A 9 -13.87 -21.57 20.12
N ILE A 10 -14.81 -20.84 19.50
CA ILE A 10 -16.12 -20.55 20.08
C ILE A 10 -16.93 -21.85 20.25
N ALA A 11 -17.02 -22.67 19.21
CA ALA A 11 -17.71 -23.97 19.24
C ALA A 11 -17.17 -24.90 20.34
N ALA A 12 -15.85 -24.88 20.58
CA ALA A 12 -15.20 -25.65 21.63
C ALA A 12 -15.60 -25.20 23.06
N VAL A 13 -16.00 -23.94 23.24
CA VAL A 13 -16.37 -23.37 24.54
C VAL A 13 -17.89 -23.33 24.76
N THR A 14 -18.69 -23.19 23.68
CA THR A 14 -20.14 -22.95 23.79
C THR A 14 -21.02 -24.17 23.44
N THR A 15 -20.43 -25.34 23.14
CA THR A 15 -21.14 -26.56 22.66
C THR A 15 -21.97 -26.36 21.38
N VAL A 16 -21.80 -25.22 20.71
CA VAL A 16 -22.42 -24.93 19.41
C VAL A 16 -21.74 -25.82 18.36
N PRO A 17 -22.49 -26.59 17.55
CA PRO A 17 -21.89 -27.46 16.56
C PRO A 17 -21.03 -26.62 15.59
N LEU A 18 -19.80 -27.07 15.36
CA LEU A 18 -19.02 -26.65 14.20
C LEU A 18 -19.93 -26.85 12.99
N GLY A 19 -20.21 -25.78 12.25
CA GLY A 19 -20.82 -25.90 10.93
C GLY A 19 -19.98 -26.81 10.03
N THR A 20 -20.36 -26.97 8.77
CA THR A 20 -19.64 -27.81 7.82
C THR A 20 -18.29 -27.14 7.43
N TRP A 21 -17.29 -27.26 8.31
CA TRP A 21 -15.97 -26.65 8.21
C TRP A 21 -15.22 -27.00 6.91
N ARG A 22 -15.50 -28.17 6.33
CA ARG A 22 -14.92 -28.61 5.05
C ARG A 22 -15.40 -27.76 3.86
N PRO A 23 -16.72 -27.64 3.59
CA PRO A 23 -17.25 -26.69 2.61
C PRO A 23 -16.75 -25.26 2.78
N ASP A 24 -16.72 -24.73 4.01
CA ASP A 24 -16.31 -23.35 4.24
C ASP A 24 -14.82 -23.13 3.94
N LEU A 25 -13.97 -24.10 4.31
CA LEU A 25 -12.55 -24.10 3.92
C LEU A 25 -12.39 -24.18 2.41
N ALA A 26 -13.09 -25.11 1.76
CA ALA A 26 -13.02 -25.30 0.31
C ALA A 26 -13.47 -24.04 -0.45
N PHE A 27 -14.40 -23.27 0.11
CA PHE A 27 -14.84 -22.01 -0.47
C PHE A 27 -13.85 -20.86 -0.23
N GLN A 28 -13.24 -20.77 0.96
CA GLN A 28 -12.40 -19.63 1.34
C GLN A 28 -10.92 -19.77 0.94
N LEU A 29 -10.37 -20.99 0.94
CA LEU A 29 -8.94 -21.23 0.69
C LEU A 29 -8.52 -20.90 -0.74
N PRO A 30 -9.18 -21.44 -1.79
CA PRO A 30 -8.76 -21.19 -3.16
C PRO A 30 -8.65 -19.70 -3.53
N PRO A 31 -9.66 -18.85 -3.29
CA PRO A 31 -9.54 -17.43 -3.63
C PRO A 31 -8.50 -16.71 -2.77
N ALA A 32 -8.31 -17.11 -1.50
CA ALA A 32 -7.25 -16.53 -0.66
C ALA A 32 -5.85 -16.88 -1.17
N VAL A 33 -5.62 -18.13 -1.59
CA VAL A 33 -4.34 -18.57 -2.15
C VAL A 33 -4.10 -17.93 -3.51
N VAL A 34 -5.08 -17.99 -4.42
CA VAL A 34 -4.96 -17.41 -5.76
C VAL A 34 -4.76 -15.91 -5.68
N GLY A 35 -5.57 -15.21 -4.89
CA GLY A 35 -5.46 -13.76 -4.68
C GLY A 35 -4.14 -13.38 -4.03
N GLY A 36 -3.70 -14.12 -3.00
CA GLY A 36 -2.43 -13.88 -2.32
C GLY A 36 -1.22 -14.09 -3.23
N VAL A 37 -1.21 -15.17 -4.01
CA VAL A 37 -0.13 -15.44 -4.98
C VAL A 37 -0.11 -14.40 -6.09
N ALA A 38 -1.26 -14.08 -6.67
CA ALA A 38 -1.36 -13.04 -7.71
C ALA A 38 -0.87 -11.69 -7.18
N TRP A 39 -1.29 -11.30 -5.96
CA TRP A 39 -0.82 -10.09 -5.30
C TRP A 39 0.71 -10.10 -5.12
N LEU A 40 1.29 -11.20 -4.62
CA LEU A 40 2.72 -11.32 -4.41
C LEU A 40 3.52 -11.19 -5.71
N VAL A 41 3.09 -11.85 -6.79
CA VAL A 41 3.78 -11.80 -8.09
C VAL A 41 3.74 -10.37 -8.65
N LEU A 42 2.55 -9.78 -8.75
CA LEU A 42 2.38 -8.43 -9.29
C LEU A 42 3.14 -7.38 -8.47
N TRP A 43 3.12 -7.52 -7.14
CA TRP A 43 3.82 -6.61 -6.25
C TRP A 43 5.34 -6.76 -6.31
N ARG A 44 5.85 -7.98 -6.47
CA ARG A 44 7.28 -8.24 -6.70
C ARG A 44 7.78 -7.56 -7.96
N ASP A 45 7.04 -7.66 -9.05
CA ASP A 45 7.42 -7.01 -10.31
C ASP A 45 7.53 -5.48 -10.14
N VAL A 46 6.64 -4.86 -9.36
CA VAL A 46 6.71 -3.42 -9.03
C VAL A 46 7.95 -3.11 -8.19
N LEU A 47 8.27 -3.94 -7.21
CA LEU A 47 9.45 -3.74 -6.36
C LEU A 47 10.75 -3.92 -7.16
N GLU A 48 10.81 -4.87 -8.09
CA GLU A 48 11.96 -5.05 -8.98
C GLU A 48 12.15 -3.85 -9.92
N ARG A 49 11.05 -3.31 -10.48
CA ARG A 49 11.10 -2.08 -11.28
C ARG A 49 11.63 -0.90 -10.48
N LEU A 50 11.21 -0.77 -9.21
CA LEU A 50 11.68 0.25 -8.29
C LEU A 50 13.20 0.15 -8.02
N LEU A 51 13.76 -1.06 -7.99
CA LEU A 51 15.20 -1.26 -7.80
C LEU A 51 16.02 -0.90 -9.05
N ARG A 52 15.47 -1.11 -10.26
CA ARG A 52 16.14 -0.78 -11.52
C ARG A 52 16.09 0.72 -11.81
N GLU A 53 14.93 1.34 -11.63
CA GLU A 53 14.70 2.75 -11.96
C GLU A 53 13.96 3.49 -10.81
N PRO A 54 14.64 3.71 -9.67
CA PRO A 54 14.01 4.24 -8.46
C PRO A 54 13.41 5.64 -8.66
N GLU A 55 14.01 6.48 -9.50
CA GLU A 55 13.53 7.85 -9.74
C GLU A 55 12.25 7.87 -10.58
N SER A 56 12.22 7.11 -11.68
CA SER A 56 11.07 6.98 -12.58
C SER A 56 9.88 6.33 -11.87
N GLU A 57 10.10 5.18 -11.22
CA GLU A 57 9.03 4.38 -10.62
C GLU A 57 8.41 5.06 -9.37
N ARG A 58 9.17 5.85 -8.60
CA ARG A 58 8.62 6.63 -7.47
C ARG A 58 7.69 7.74 -7.91
N THR A 59 7.89 8.30 -9.10
CA THR A 59 7.03 9.35 -9.68
C THR A 59 5.88 8.79 -10.51
N SER A 60 5.86 7.47 -10.73
CA SER A 60 4.83 6.77 -11.51
C SER A 60 3.43 7.02 -10.93
N LEU A 61 2.57 7.62 -11.75
CA LEU A 61 1.17 7.85 -11.42
C LEU A 61 0.45 6.53 -11.14
N SER A 62 0.77 5.47 -11.89
CA SER A 62 0.20 4.13 -11.71
C SER A 62 0.45 3.57 -10.31
N ARG A 63 1.70 3.67 -9.81
CA ARG A 63 2.07 3.19 -8.48
C ARG A 63 1.38 4.01 -7.38
N ARG A 64 1.27 5.32 -7.58
CA ARG A 64 0.54 6.21 -6.67
C ARG A 64 -0.95 5.86 -6.60
N VAL A 65 -1.61 5.70 -7.73
CA VAL A 65 -3.02 5.29 -7.81
C VAL A 65 -3.24 3.93 -7.13
N TYR A 66 -2.37 2.95 -7.38
CA TYR A 66 -2.42 1.65 -6.71
C TYR A 66 -2.31 1.78 -5.18
N LEU A 67 -1.32 2.53 -4.66
CA LEU A 67 -1.12 2.70 -3.22
C LEU A 67 -2.32 3.37 -2.56
N TYR A 68 -2.83 4.47 -3.11
CA TYR A 68 -4.02 5.14 -2.57
C TYR A 68 -5.28 4.29 -2.71
N GLY A 69 -5.42 3.56 -3.81
CA GLY A 69 -6.50 2.60 -3.99
C GLY A 69 -6.47 1.48 -2.94
N ALA A 70 -5.29 0.91 -2.68
CA ALA A 70 -5.10 -0.15 -1.69
C ALA A 70 -5.38 0.35 -0.26
N LEU A 71 -4.88 1.53 0.10
CA LEU A 71 -5.15 2.17 1.39
C LEU A 71 -6.64 2.47 1.55
N GLY A 72 -7.26 3.11 0.55
CA GLY A 72 -8.69 3.44 0.56
C GLY A 72 -9.56 2.19 0.69
N SER A 73 -9.27 1.15 -0.09
CA SER A 73 -9.98 -0.14 -0.03
C SER A 73 -9.83 -0.79 1.34
N SER A 74 -8.63 -0.76 1.92
CA SER A 74 -8.39 -1.30 3.26
C SER A 74 -9.21 -0.57 4.33
N VAL A 75 -9.26 0.77 4.27
CA VAL A 75 -10.09 1.58 5.17
C VAL A 75 -11.58 1.23 5.01
N LEU A 76 -12.07 1.09 3.76
CA LEU A 76 -13.46 0.73 3.51
C LEU A 76 -13.82 -0.65 4.06
N VAL A 77 -12.93 -1.64 3.92
CA VAL A 77 -13.14 -2.98 4.50
C VAL A 77 -13.16 -2.92 6.03
N ILE A 78 -12.25 -2.17 6.65
CA ILE A 78 -12.23 -1.98 8.10
C ILE A 78 -13.52 -1.30 8.57
N LEU A 79 -13.97 -0.24 7.89
CA LEU A 79 -15.22 0.44 8.23
C LEU A 79 -16.44 -0.47 8.07
N GLY A 80 -16.52 -1.22 6.97
CA GLY A 80 -17.62 -2.14 6.72
C GLY A 80 -17.68 -3.27 7.76
N THR A 81 -16.53 -3.85 8.09
CA THR A 81 -16.44 -4.90 9.12
C THR A 81 -16.74 -4.36 10.52
N ALA A 82 -16.27 -3.16 10.87
CA ALA A 82 -16.59 -2.51 12.13
C ALA A 82 -18.09 -2.18 12.24
N GLY A 83 -18.69 -1.66 11.18
CA GLY A 83 -20.14 -1.39 11.11
C GLY A 83 -20.97 -2.65 11.27
N PHE A 84 -20.55 -3.76 10.64
CA PHE A 84 -21.20 -5.05 10.82
C PHE A 84 -21.09 -5.57 12.26
N VAL A 85 -19.91 -5.52 12.87
CA VAL A 85 -19.72 -5.92 14.28
C VAL A 85 -20.58 -5.05 15.21
N LEU A 86 -20.66 -3.75 14.96
CA LEU A 86 -21.49 -2.83 15.73
C LEU A 86 -22.98 -3.16 15.59
N TYR A 87 -23.45 -3.48 14.38
CA TYR A 87 -24.82 -3.93 14.15
C TYR A 87 -25.15 -5.20 14.95
N GLN A 88 -24.23 -6.17 14.97
CA GLN A 88 -24.40 -7.39 15.75
C GLN A 88 -24.46 -7.09 17.25
N LEU A 89 -23.60 -6.18 17.76
CA LEU A 89 -23.61 -5.76 19.15
C LEU A 89 -24.95 -5.10 19.55
N ILE A 90 -25.44 -4.18 18.72
CA ILE A 90 -26.74 -3.51 18.96
C ILE A 90 -27.87 -4.54 18.97
N SER A 91 -27.84 -5.51 18.05
CA SER A 91 -28.86 -6.58 17.99
C SER A 91 -28.90 -7.43 19.26
N VAL A 92 -27.74 -7.67 19.88
CA VAL A 92 -27.66 -8.36 21.18
C VAL A 92 -28.23 -7.50 22.30
N VAL A 93 -27.86 -6.22 22.36
CA VAL A 93 -28.36 -5.29 23.40
C VAL A 93 -29.88 -5.12 23.34
N LEU A 94 -30.45 -5.12 22.13
CA LEU A 94 -31.90 -5.02 21.92
C LEU A 94 -32.65 -6.34 22.17
N GLY A 95 -31.95 -7.44 22.47
CA GLY A 95 -32.56 -8.76 22.65
C GLY A 95 -33.08 -9.40 21.35
N ILE A 96 -32.71 -8.85 20.19
CA ILE A 96 -33.09 -9.38 18.87
C ILE A 96 -32.29 -10.66 18.56
N ARG A 97 -31.07 -10.75 19.09
CA ARG A 97 -30.14 -11.86 18.81
C ARG A 97 -29.41 -12.29 20.07
N GLU A 98 -29.17 -13.59 20.21
CA GLU A 98 -28.31 -14.12 21.26
C GLU A 98 -26.83 -13.77 21.04
N ALA A 99 -26.10 -13.50 22.13
CA ALA A 99 -24.70 -13.11 22.08
C ALA A 99 -23.79 -14.15 21.39
N ALA A 100 -24.01 -15.44 21.66
CA ALA A 100 -23.23 -16.52 21.06
C ALA A 100 -23.38 -16.57 19.53
N THR A 101 -24.62 -16.43 19.05
CA THR A 101 -24.94 -16.39 17.62
C THR A 101 -24.36 -15.15 16.95
N ALA A 102 -24.51 -13.98 17.58
CA ALA A 102 -23.94 -12.72 17.08
C ALA A 102 -22.41 -12.79 16.94
N LEU A 103 -21.73 -13.38 17.92
CA LEU A 103 -20.27 -13.56 17.90
C LEU A 103 -19.82 -14.54 16.81
N SER A 104 -20.54 -15.66 16.64
CA SER A 104 -20.25 -16.64 15.58
C SER A 104 -20.39 -16.04 14.18
N GLU A 105 -21.42 -15.22 13.96
CA GLU A 105 -21.65 -14.50 12.70
C GLU A 105 -20.64 -13.36 12.48
N ALA A 106 -20.12 -12.75 13.55
CA ALA A 106 -19.09 -11.72 13.49
C ALA A 106 -17.67 -12.28 13.24
N ALA A 107 -17.44 -13.57 13.48
CA ALA A 107 -16.12 -14.20 13.36
C ALA A 107 -15.42 -13.97 12.00
N PRO A 108 -16.11 -14.05 10.84
CA PRO A 108 -15.49 -13.73 9.54
C PRO A 108 -15.06 -12.27 9.42
N ALA A 109 -15.83 -11.33 10.00
CA ALA A 109 -15.52 -9.91 9.95
C ALA A 109 -14.15 -9.60 10.55
N PHE A 110 -13.81 -10.22 11.68
CA PHE A 110 -12.47 -10.09 12.28
C PHE A 110 -11.34 -10.58 11.35
N GLY A 111 -11.58 -11.66 10.59
CA GLY A 111 -10.62 -12.14 9.61
C GLY A 111 -10.38 -11.13 8.49
N PHE A 112 -11.45 -10.52 7.97
CA PHE A 112 -11.35 -9.47 6.97
C PHE A 112 -10.66 -8.21 7.52
N THR A 113 -10.99 -7.79 8.76
CA THR A 113 -10.33 -6.67 9.43
C THR A 113 -8.83 -6.91 9.58
N LEU A 114 -8.41 -8.12 9.96
CA LEU A 114 -7.00 -8.43 10.14
C LEU A 114 -6.22 -8.34 8.82
N VAL A 115 -6.78 -8.89 7.74
CA VAL A 115 -6.17 -8.81 6.40
C VAL A 115 -6.09 -7.36 5.93
N ALA A 116 -7.19 -6.62 6.04
CA ALA A 116 -7.24 -5.21 5.65
C ALA A 116 -6.25 -4.35 6.46
N LEU A 117 -6.10 -4.63 7.76
CA LEU A 117 -5.13 -3.95 8.61
C LEU A 117 -3.70 -4.28 8.18
N GLY A 118 -3.40 -5.53 7.85
CA GLY A 118 -2.09 -5.94 7.32
C GLY A 118 -1.73 -5.20 6.02
N VAL A 119 -2.67 -5.11 5.08
CA VAL A 119 -2.51 -4.35 3.84
C VAL A 119 -2.31 -2.86 4.13
N LEU A 120 -3.14 -2.27 5.00
CA LEU A 120 -3.07 -0.87 5.38
C LEU A 120 -1.70 -0.51 5.98
N VAL A 121 -1.22 -1.33 6.93
CA VAL A 121 0.07 -1.12 7.60
C VAL A 121 1.22 -1.27 6.61
N TYR A 122 1.21 -2.33 5.79
CA TYR A 122 2.27 -2.60 4.83
C TYR A 122 2.37 -1.50 3.76
N HIS A 123 1.29 -1.22 3.04
CA HIS A 123 1.28 -0.20 1.98
C HIS A 123 1.44 1.21 2.54
N GLY A 124 0.97 1.46 3.77
CA GLY A 124 1.19 2.73 4.47
C GLY A 124 2.66 2.95 4.83
N ALA A 125 3.38 1.90 5.25
CA ALA A 125 4.81 1.97 5.48
C ALA A 125 5.59 2.23 4.18
N VAL A 126 5.19 1.57 3.08
CA VAL A 126 5.78 1.80 1.75
C VAL A 126 5.59 3.26 1.31
N LEU A 127 4.36 3.78 1.38
CA LEU A 127 4.08 5.18 1.02
C LEU A 127 4.89 6.17 1.87
N ARG A 128 5.03 5.91 3.18
CA ARG A 128 5.86 6.74 4.08
C ARG A 128 7.35 6.67 3.73
N ALA A 129 7.85 5.51 3.30
CA ALA A 129 9.23 5.37 2.86
C ALA A 129 9.48 6.18 1.58
N ASP A 130 8.54 6.14 0.64
CA ASP A 130 8.62 6.89 -0.61
C ASP A 130 8.58 8.40 -0.38
N THR A 131 7.70 8.89 0.49
CA THR A 131 7.63 10.32 0.80
C THR A 131 8.87 10.83 1.53
N ARG A 132 9.44 10.03 2.43
CA ARG A 132 10.73 10.35 3.08
C ARG A 132 11.87 10.38 2.07
N ALA A 133 11.92 9.41 1.15
CA ALA A 133 12.94 9.39 0.11
C ALA A 133 12.81 10.58 -0.85
N ALA A 134 11.59 11.00 -1.17
CA ALA A 134 11.34 12.20 -1.98
C ALA A 134 11.75 13.48 -1.24
N ALA A 135 11.46 13.60 0.05
CA ALA A 135 11.84 14.76 0.87
C ALA A 135 13.34 14.87 1.14
N ALA A 136 14.07 13.75 1.14
CA ALA A 136 15.52 13.71 1.32
C ALA A 136 16.30 14.10 0.05
N ARG A 137 15.63 14.24 -1.11
CA ARG A 137 16.29 14.78 -2.31
C ARG A 137 16.64 16.25 -2.06
N PRO A 138 17.89 16.68 -2.24
CA PRO A 138 18.23 18.08 -2.15
C PRO A 138 17.36 18.85 -3.15
N ALA A 139 16.87 20.04 -2.74
CA ALA A 139 16.02 20.90 -3.56
C ALA A 139 16.70 21.42 -4.85
N SER A 140 17.92 20.97 -5.13
CA SER A 140 18.68 21.25 -6.34
C SER A 140 18.32 20.25 -7.45
N MET A 141 17.68 20.76 -8.51
CA MET A 141 17.50 20.02 -9.75
C MET A 141 18.73 20.22 -10.64
N ALA A 142 19.51 19.16 -10.88
CA ALA A 142 20.60 19.20 -11.84
C ALA A 142 20.02 19.10 -13.27
N VAL A 143 20.23 20.13 -14.09
CA VAL A 143 19.83 20.16 -15.49
C VAL A 143 21.08 20.07 -16.36
N ARG A 144 21.15 19.08 -17.25
CA ARG A 144 22.25 18.97 -18.23
C ARG A 144 21.99 19.91 -19.40
N LEU A 145 22.72 21.03 -19.47
CA LEU A 145 22.72 21.89 -20.66
C LEU A 145 23.79 21.41 -21.65
N ILE A 146 23.39 21.24 -22.91
CA ILE A 146 24.33 20.99 -24.03
C ILE A 146 24.43 22.29 -24.82
N LEU A 147 25.55 23.00 -24.65
CA LEU A 147 25.87 24.17 -25.48
C LEU A 147 26.62 23.73 -26.73
N ARG A 148 26.17 24.22 -27.89
CA ARG A 148 26.88 24.07 -29.16
C ARG A 148 27.52 25.41 -29.50
N LEU A 149 28.84 25.44 -29.61
CA LEU A 149 29.64 26.64 -29.84
C LEU A 149 30.28 26.58 -31.23
N PRO A 150 30.43 27.73 -31.93
CA PRO A 150 31.27 27.84 -33.12
C PRO A 150 32.72 27.43 -32.83
N PRO A 151 33.46 26.88 -33.82
CA PRO A 151 34.83 26.37 -33.63
C PRO A 151 35.81 27.40 -33.07
N GLU A 152 35.63 28.67 -33.42
CA GLU A 152 36.47 29.81 -33.00
C GLU A 152 36.09 30.41 -31.63
N SER A 153 35.12 29.83 -30.91
CA SER A 153 34.66 30.40 -29.64
C SER A 153 35.54 30.00 -28.45
N ASP A 154 35.86 30.96 -27.59
CA ASP A 154 36.49 30.71 -26.30
C ASP A 154 35.47 30.11 -25.31
N VAL A 155 35.56 28.80 -25.09
CA VAL A 155 34.67 28.04 -24.20
C VAL A 155 34.72 28.56 -22.77
N ASP A 156 35.90 28.98 -22.28
CA ASP A 156 36.09 29.41 -20.90
C ASP A 156 35.57 30.84 -20.68
N ALA A 157 35.58 31.69 -21.71
CA ALA A 157 34.89 32.97 -21.69
C ALA A 157 33.37 32.79 -21.59
N VAL A 158 32.79 31.89 -22.39
CA VAL A 158 31.35 31.64 -22.39
C VAL A 158 30.86 31.02 -21.08
N ILE A 159 31.61 30.08 -20.49
CA ILE A 159 31.24 29.49 -19.19
C ILE A 159 31.25 30.56 -18.09
N ARG A 160 32.22 31.48 -18.08
CA ARG A 160 32.27 32.59 -17.11
C ARG A 160 31.07 33.52 -17.26
N GLU A 161 30.77 33.95 -18.48
CA GLU A 161 29.62 34.80 -18.76
C GLU A 161 28.29 34.16 -18.31
N LEU A 162 28.12 32.86 -18.57
CA LEU A 162 26.95 32.11 -18.12
C LEU A 162 26.89 32.00 -16.59
N THR A 163 28.02 31.81 -15.94
CA THR A 163 28.10 31.73 -14.46
C THR A 163 27.64 33.03 -13.81
N ASP A 164 27.99 34.17 -14.39
CA ASP A 164 27.60 35.50 -13.89
C ASP A 164 26.08 35.77 -14.04
N HIS A 165 25.41 35.08 -14.95
CA HIS A 165 23.97 35.24 -15.22
C HIS A 165 23.09 34.14 -14.62
N VAL A 166 23.67 33.22 -13.87
CA VAL A 166 22.91 32.13 -13.23
C VAL A 166 22.13 32.66 -12.02
N PRO A 167 20.86 32.26 -11.83
CA PRO A 167 20.05 32.70 -10.70
C PRO A 167 20.72 32.38 -9.34
N PRO A 168 20.51 33.21 -8.31
CA PRO A 168 21.14 33.04 -7.01
C PRO A 168 20.85 31.65 -6.43
N GLY A 169 21.92 30.90 -6.13
CA GLY A 169 21.85 29.55 -5.58
C GLY A 169 21.97 28.41 -6.61
N ALA A 170 22.06 28.71 -7.91
CA ALA A 170 22.38 27.73 -8.94
C ALA A 170 23.89 27.73 -9.28
N THR A 171 24.43 26.55 -9.59
CA THR A 171 25.85 26.33 -9.89
C THR A 171 26.00 25.63 -11.24
N LEU A 172 26.97 26.06 -12.05
CA LEU A 172 27.30 25.41 -13.32
C LEU A 172 28.48 24.45 -13.12
N GLU A 173 28.29 23.18 -13.44
CA GLU A 173 29.36 22.18 -13.48
C GLU A 173 29.59 21.69 -14.91
N ARG A 174 30.85 21.66 -15.33
CA ARG A 174 31.25 21.11 -16.64
C ARG A 174 31.26 19.59 -16.55
N ALA A 175 30.52 18.92 -17.43
CA ALA A 175 30.68 17.48 -17.63
C ALA A 175 32.06 17.23 -18.28
N ASN A 176 32.95 16.56 -17.54
CA ASN A 176 34.22 16.04 -18.07
C ASN A 176 34.01 14.98 -19.14
#